data_AF-A0A6A5U5D2-F1
#
_entry.id   AF-A0A6A5U5D2-F1
#
_cell.length_a   1.000
_cell.length_b   1.000
_cell.length_c   1.000
_cell.angle_alpha   90.00
_cell.angle_beta   90.00
_cell.angle_gamma   90.00
#
_symmetry.space_group_name_H-M   'P 1'
#
loop_
_entity.id
_entity.type
_entity.pdbx_description
1 polymer ?
#
loop_
_entity_poly.entity_id
_entity_poly.type
_entity_poly.pdbx_seq_one_letter_code
_entity_poly.pdbx_strand_id
1 'polypeptide(L)'
;VILVHGLRGHPRKTWEATVSIYWPEEYLIPDIPQARVWAYGYDADVFGFFQPNNQSTISQHGQDLRAKLERQIENKDPIVFVVYSLGGIIVKDVIA
;
A
#
# COMPACT_ATOMS: atom_id res chain seq x y z
N VAL A 1 8.64 -1.61 5.28
CA VAL A 1 7.47 -0.69 5.31
C VAL A 1 6.77 -0.75 3.97
N ILE A 2 5.47 -1.01 3.99
CA ILE A 2 4.63 -1.10 2.78
C ILE A 2 3.60 0.01 2.84
N LEU A 3 3.66 0.89 1.86
CA LEU A 3 2.76 2.03 1.70
C LEU A 3 1.61 1.62 0.79
N VAL A 4 0.37 1.76 1.24
CA VAL A 4 -0.84 1.39 0.47
C VAL A 4 -1.75 2.61 0.34
N HIS A 5 -1.84 3.15 -0.88
CA HIS A 5 -2.64 4.35 -1.15
C HIS A 5 -4.14 4.06 -1.08
N GLY A 6 -4.95 5.13 -1.05
CA GLY A 6 -6.40 5.03 -1.09
C GLY A 6 -6.98 5.20 -2.49
N LEU A 7 -8.31 5.32 -2.55
CA LEU A 7 -9.05 5.55 -3.78
C LEU A 7 -8.56 6.81 -4.51
N ARG A 8 -8.42 6.78 -5.85
CA ARG A 8 -7.78 7.84 -6.67
C ARG A 8 -6.34 8.21 -6.29
N GLY A 9 -5.74 7.48 -5.34
CA GLY A 9 -4.36 7.69 -4.92
C GLY A 9 -3.38 7.20 -5.98
N HIS A 10 -2.15 7.69 -5.89
CA HIS A 10 -1.05 7.19 -6.70
C HIS A 10 0.01 6.64 -5.75
N PRO A 11 0.61 5.47 -6.05
CA PRO A 11 1.48 4.75 -5.12
C PRO A 11 2.65 5.59 -4.57
N ARG A 12 3.21 6.51 -5.37
CA ARG A 12 4.23 7.48 -4.91
C ARG A 12 3.64 8.81 -4.41
N LYS A 13 2.93 9.54 -5.28
CA LYS A 13 2.40 10.89 -5.00
C LYS A 13 1.51 11.00 -3.76
N THR A 14 0.82 9.94 -3.36
CA THR A 14 0.04 9.94 -2.10
C THR A 14 0.92 10.20 -0.87
N TRP A 15 2.21 9.90 -0.94
CA TRP A 15 3.17 10.05 0.15
C TRP A 15 4.18 11.18 -0.13
N GLU A 16 3.87 12.08 -1.04
CA GLU A 16 4.62 13.32 -1.24
C GLU A 16 4.02 14.39 -0.33
N ALA A 17 4.81 14.92 0.60
CA ALA A 17 4.35 15.96 1.55
C ALA A 17 4.25 17.34 0.88
N THR A 18 5.14 17.58 -0.08
CA THR A 18 5.18 18.75 -0.99
C THR A 18 5.63 18.28 -2.36
N VAL A 19 5.59 19.14 -3.39
CA VAL A 19 5.92 18.81 -4.79
C VAL A 19 7.28 18.13 -4.97
N SER A 20 8.20 18.23 -3.99
CA SER A 20 9.55 17.69 -4.09
C SER A 20 9.98 16.77 -2.93
N ILE A 21 9.14 16.52 -1.92
CA ILE A 21 9.55 15.74 -0.74
C ILE A 21 8.74 14.45 -0.65
N TYR A 22 9.39 13.34 -0.95
CA TYR A 22 8.88 12.00 -0.69
C TYR A 22 9.34 11.54 0.69
N TRP A 23 8.47 11.76 1.69
CA TRP A 23 8.82 11.58 3.11
C TRP A 23 9.33 10.17 3.47
N PRO A 24 8.92 9.07 2.82
CA PRO A 24 9.44 7.75 3.15
C PRO A 24 10.92 7.58 2.85
N GLU A 25 11.45 8.27 1.84
CA GLU A 25 12.90 8.27 1.55
C GLU A 25 13.62 9.33 2.40
N GLU A 26 13.04 10.52 2.53
CA GLU A 26 13.71 11.69 3.13
C GLU A 26 13.75 11.70 4.66
N TYR A 27 12.80 11.05 5.34
CA TYR A 27 12.73 11.06 6.81
C TYR A 27 12.78 9.65 7.40
N LEU A 28 12.05 8.69 6.82
CA LEU A 28 11.97 7.34 7.39
C LEU A 28 13.26 6.52 7.20
N ILE A 29 13.91 6.59 6.04
CA ILE A 29 15.18 5.86 5.82
C ILE A 29 16.31 6.41 6.70
N PRO A 30 16.52 7.74 6.86
CA PRO A 30 17.51 8.25 7.80
C PRO A 30 17.31 7.79 9.25
N ASP A 31 16.07 7.76 9.72
CA ASP A 31 15.74 7.34 11.10
C ASP A 31 15.87 5.82 11.29
N ILE A 32 15.57 5.04 10.24
CA ILE A 32 15.62 3.58 10.25
C ILE A 32 16.35 3.07 9.00
N PRO A 33 17.69 3.10 8.96
CA PRO A 33 18.46 2.79 7.74
C PRO A 33 18.27 1.37 7.19
N GLN A 34 17.90 0.43 8.06
CA GLN A 34 17.59 -0.96 7.68
C GLN A 34 16.18 -1.13 7.08
N ALA A 35 15.33 -0.10 7.14
CA ALA A 35 13.98 -0.18 6.61
C ALA A 35 14.02 -0.24 5.08
N ARG A 36 13.31 -1.22 4.51
CA ARG A 36 13.00 -1.27 3.08
C ARG A 36 11.61 -0.72 2.86
N VAL A 37 11.48 0.28 1.99
CA VAL A 37 10.21 0.96 1.70
C VAL A 37 9.66 0.52 0.35
N TRP A 38 8.39 0.13 0.34
CA TRP A 38 7.67 -0.36 -0.84
C TRP A 38 6.38 0.42 -0.98
N ALA A 39 6.05 0.86 -2.19
CA ALA A 39 4.77 1.47 -2.49
C ALA A 39 3.92 0.52 -3.34
N TYR A 40 2.81 0.05 -2.79
CA TYR A 40 1.89 -0.81 -3.51
C TYR A 40 0.90 0.03 -4.32
N GLY A 41 0.95 -0.14 -5.64
CA GLY A 41 0.02 0.46 -6.58
C GLY A 41 -1.04 -0.55 -7.03
N TYR A 42 -2.30 -0.14 -6.98
CA TYR A 42 -3.42 -0.87 -7.55
C TYR A 42 -4.33 0.08 -8.32
N ASP A 43 -5.13 -0.45 -9.25
CA ASP A 43 -6.13 0.36 -9.94
C ASP A 43 -7.17 0.83 -8.92
N ALA A 44 -7.16 2.13 -8.63
CA ALA A 44 -7.98 2.76 -7.61
C ALA A 44 -9.14 3.55 -8.23
N ASP A 45 -9.64 3.12 -9.41
CA ASP A 45 -10.76 3.76 -10.08
C ASP A 45 -12.04 3.71 -9.24
N VAL A 46 -12.61 4.89 -9.04
CA VAL A 46 -13.83 5.16 -8.27
C VAL A 46 -15.03 4.41 -8.80
N PHE A 47 -15.14 4.28 -10.12
CA PHE A 47 -16.34 3.68 -10.70
C PHE A 47 -16.47 2.20 -10.32
N GLY A 48 -15.37 1.44 -10.32
CA GLY A 48 -15.39 0.02 -9.92
C GLY A 48 -15.65 -0.16 -8.43
N PHE A 49 -15.04 0.67 -7.57
CA PHE A 49 -15.16 0.54 -6.13
C PHE A 49 -16.50 0.97 -5.54
N PHE A 50 -17.30 1.79 -6.21
CA PHE A 50 -18.62 2.17 -5.70
C PHE A 50 -19.77 1.30 -6.23
N GLN A 51 -19.48 0.25 -6.99
CA GLN A 51 -20.50 -0.71 -7.42
C GLN A 51 -20.90 -1.68 -6.30
N PRO A 52 -22.17 -2.16 -6.29
CA PRO A 52 -22.68 -3.06 -5.24
C PRO A 52 -21.87 -4.35 -5.02
N ASN A 53 -21.08 -4.79 -6.01
CA ASN A 53 -20.30 -6.04 -5.98
C ASN A 53 -18.77 -5.82 -5.86
N ASN A 54 -18.34 -4.66 -5.37
CA ASN A 54 -16.93 -4.28 -5.22
C ASN A 54 -16.09 -5.18 -4.27
N GLN A 55 -16.72 -6.03 -3.45
CA GLN A 55 -16.00 -6.94 -2.54
C GLN A 55 -15.03 -7.84 -3.31
N SER A 56 -15.43 -8.28 -4.51
CA SER A 56 -14.58 -9.04 -5.41
C SER A 56 -13.32 -8.26 -5.82
N THR A 57 -13.45 -6.96 -6.10
CA THR A 57 -12.33 -6.06 -6.43
C THR A 57 -11.40 -5.86 -5.24
N ILE A 58 -11.95 -5.63 -4.03
CA ILE A 58 -11.15 -5.48 -2.81
C ILE A 58 -10.32 -6.74 -2.56
N SER A 59 -10.96 -7.92 -2.60
CA SER A 59 -10.26 -9.18 -2.34
C SER A 59 -9.26 -9.54 -3.45
N GLN A 60 -9.51 -9.17 -4.71
CA GLN A 60 -8.53 -9.31 -5.78
C GLN A 60 -7.26 -8.50 -5.51
N HIS A 61 -7.41 -7.24 -5.09
CA HIS A 61 -6.26 -6.41 -4.73
C HIS A 61 -5.56 -6.88 -3.45
N GLY A 62 -6.29 -7.43 -2.48
CA GLY A 62 -5.72 -8.08 -1.31
C GLY A 62 -4.88 -9.30 -1.70
N GLN A 63 -5.43 -10.19 -2.53
CA GLN A 63 -4.72 -11.37 -3.01
C GLN A 63 -3.46 -11.02 -3.83
N ASP A 64 -3.53 -10.03 -4.72
CA ASP A 64 -2.36 -9.55 -5.47
C ASP A 64 -1.27 -9.00 -4.55
N LEU A 65 -1.65 -8.17 -3.57
CA LEU A 65 -0.71 -7.67 -2.56
C LEU A 65 -0.07 -8.84 -1.81
N ARG A 66 -0.87 -9.77 -1.27
CA ARG A 66 -0.39 -10.95 -0.54
C ARG A 66 0.61 -11.76 -1.36
N ALA A 67 0.28 -12.06 -2.62
CA ALA A 67 1.16 -12.82 -3.52
C ALA A 67 2.48 -12.08 -3.81
N LYS A 68 2.46 -10.74 -3.92
CA LYS A 68 3.68 -9.94 -4.08
C LYS A 68 4.54 -9.97 -2.81
N LEU A 69 3.93 -9.86 -1.63
CA LEU A 69 4.66 -9.92 -0.36
C LEU A 69 5.32 -11.27 -0.16
N GLU A 70 4.61 -12.38 -0.38
CA GLU A 70 5.15 -13.74 -0.25
C GLU A 70 6.32 -14.02 -1.21
N ARG A 71 6.34 -13.35 -2.38
CA ARG A 71 7.43 -13.50 -3.37
C ARG A 71 8.65 -12.63 -3.08
N GLN A 72 8.45 -11.47 -2.47
CA GLN A 72 9.48 -10.42 -2.39
C GLN A 72 10.04 -10.22 -0.97
N ILE A 73 9.28 -10.63 0.05
CA ILE A 73 9.63 -10.45 1.45
C ILE A 73 9.80 -11.82 2.09
N GLU A 74 10.99 -12.07 2.63
CA GLU A 74 11.23 -13.25 3.44
C GLU A 74 10.46 -13.15 4.77
N ASN A 75 9.91 -14.26 5.26
CA ASN A 75 9.11 -14.35 6.49
C ASN A 75 9.84 -13.97 7.79
N LYS A 76 11.05 -13.43 7.72
CA LYS A 76 11.89 -13.05 8.87
C LYS A 76 11.87 -11.55 9.14
N ASP A 77 11.51 -10.73 8.16
CA ASP A 77 11.56 -9.27 8.31
C ASP A 77 10.23 -8.73 8.86
N PRO A 78 10.24 -7.88 9.91
CA PRO A 78 9.01 -7.27 10.41
C PRO A 78 8.38 -6.38 9.33
N ILE A 79 7.09 -6.59 9.10
CA ILE A 79 6.31 -5.82 8.14
C ILE A 79 5.52 -4.74 8.88
N VAL A 80 5.65 -3.49 8.43
CA VAL A 80 4.84 -2.36 8.87
C VAL A 80 4.08 -1.82 7.66
N PHE A 81 2.75 -1.73 7.78
CA PHE A 81 1.89 -1.11 6.78
C PHE A 81 1.61 0.35 7.14
N VAL A 82 1.76 1.25 6.18
CA VAL A 82 1.24 2.62 6.26
C VAL A 82 0.14 2.73 5.23
N VAL A 83 -1.08 3.00 5.68
CA VAL A 83 -2.28 2.88 4.85
C VAL A 83 -3.05 4.19 4.84
N TYR A 84 -3.65 4.52 3.71
CA TYR A 84 -4.55 5.67 3.58
C TYR A 84 -5.94 5.23 3.10
N SER A 85 -6.98 5.55 3.86
CA SER A 85 -8.38 5.33 3.49
C SER A 85 -8.65 3.90 2.99
N LEU A 86 -9.12 3.71 1.74
CA LEU A 86 -9.38 2.41 1.11
C LEU A 86 -8.21 1.42 1.20
N GLY A 87 -6.96 1.90 1.19
CA GLY A 87 -5.78 1.06 1.34
C GLY A 87 -5.79 0.25 2.65
N GLY A 88 -6.41 0.77 3.71
CA GLY A 88 -6.57 0.06 4.97
C GLY A 88 -7.56 -1.11 4.87
N ILE A 89 -8.60 -0.99 4.03
CA ILE A 89 -9.55 -2.08 3.78
C ILE A 89 -8.86 -3.20 2.98
N ILE A 90 -8.04 -2.85 2.00
CA ILE A 90 -7.25 -3.83 1.24
C ILE A 90 -6.28 -4.55 2.16
N VAL A 91 -5.54 -3.83 3.02
CA VAL A 91 -4.63 -4.45 3.98
C VAL A 91 -5.38 -5.34 4.98
N LYS A 92 -6.59 -4.96 5.39
CA LYS A 92 -7.44 -5.82 6.24
C LYS A 92 -7.73 -7.16 5.57
N ASP A 93 -8.01 -7.18 4.28
CA ASP A 93 -8.26 -8.42 3.52
C ASP A 93 -6.98 -9.27 3.37
N VAL A 94 -5.79 -8.66 3.31
CA VAL A 94 -4.50 -9.38 3.30
C VAL A 94 -4.21 -10.13 4.59
N ILE A 95 -4.60 -9.55 5.73
CA ILE A 95 -4.25 -10.06 7.07
C ILE A 95 -5.35 -10.89 7.72
N ALA A 96 -6.58 -10.82 7.21
CA ALA A 96 -7.73 -11.59 7.68
C ALA A 96 -7.66 -13.05 7.22
#